data_AF-A0A3R6HA87-F1
#
_entry.id   AF-A0A3R6HA87-F1
#
_cell.length_a   1.000
_cell.length_b   1.000
_cell.length_c   1.000
_cell.angle_alpha   90.00
_cell.angle_beta   90.00
_cell.angle_gamma   90.00
#
_symmetry.space_group_name_H-M   'P 1'
#
loop_
_entity.id
_entity.type
_entity.pdbx_description
1 polymer ?
#
loop_
_entity_poly.entity_id
_entity_poly.type
_entity_poly.pdbx_seq_one_letter_code
_entity_poly.pdbx_strand_id
1 'polypeptide(L)' 'MSNGWIPTTERLPDQREFIESYVHSEYAAEFLVTIEGADKATTLYYSQTGVWFDEQGEPYKVVAWMPLPERYKG' A
#
# COMPACT_ATOMS: atom_id res chain seq x y z
N MET A 1 19.35 8.84 -2.81
CA MET A 1 18.40 8.04 -3.62
C MET A 1 17.31 7.59 -2.67
N SER A 2 16.08 8.08 -2.82
CA SER A 2 14.95 7.46 -2.12
C SER A 2 14.80 6.05 -2.69
N ASN A 3 14.79 5.05 -1.83
CA ASN A 3 14.66 3.63 -2.16
C ASN A 3 13.23 3.25 -2.60
N GLY A 4 12.49 4.17 -3.23
CA GLY A 4 11.11 4.00 -3.69
C GLY A 4 10.03 4.19 -2.61
N TRP A 5 10.40 4.18 -1.33
CA TRP A 5 9.47 4.36 -0.22
C TRP A 5 9.02 5.80 -0.04
N ILE A 6 7.71 5.97 0.20
CA ILE A 6 7.04 7.25 0.40
C ILE A 6 6.46 7.26 1.83
N PRO A 7 6.97 8.11 2.73
CA PRO A 7 6.39 8.24 4.06
C PRO A 7 4.93 8.71 3.99
N THR A 8 4.06 8.18 4.84
CA THR A 8 2.66 8.65 4.90
C THR A 8 2.56 10.09 5.41
N THR A 9 3.59 10.59 6.08
CA THR A 9 3.75 12.00 6.46
C THR A 9 4.10 12.91 5.28
N GLU A 10 4.61 12.36 4.17
CA GLU A 10 4.84 13.08 2.91
C GLU A 10 3.57 13.09 2.07
N ARG A 11 3.01 11.91 1.77
CA ARG A 11 1.72 11.76 1.09
C ARG A 11 1.17 10.34 1.19
N LEU A 12 -0.11 10.21 0.88
CA LEU A 12 -0.80 8.94 0.65
C LEU A 12 -0.87 8.61 -0.85
N PRO A 13 -1.25 7.37 -1.23
CA PRO A 13 -1.53 7.03 -2.61
C PRO A 13 -2.60 7.96 -3.21
N ASP A 14 -2.33 8.46 -4.40
CA ASP A 14 -3.27 9.29 -5.14
C ASP A 14 -4.23 8.45 -5.99
N GLN A 15 -5.11 9.14 -6.73
CA GLN A 15 -6.11 8.48 -7.56
C GLN A 15 -5.48 7.62 -8.67
N ARG A 16 -4.35 8.04 -9.25
CA ARG A 16 -3.70 7.29 -10.32
C ARG A 16 -3.13 5.99 -9.77
N GLU A 17 -2.42 6.07 -8.65
CA GLU A 17 -1.79 4.92 -8.02
C GLU A 17 -2.83 3.93 -7.47
N PHE A 18 -3.96 4.46 -6.99
CA PHE A 18 -5.12 3.67 -6.60
C PHE A 18 -5.68 2.87 -7.79
N ILE A 19 -5.87 3.51 -8.96
CA ILE A 19 -6.41 2.85 -10.16
C ILE A 19 -5.43 1.82 -10.70
N GLU A 20 -4.13 2.15 -10.77
CA GLU A 20 -3.09 1.26 -11.29
C GLU A 20 -2.91 0.00 -10.43
N SER A 21 -3.17 0.11 -9.12
CA SER A 21 -3.01 -0.99 -8.15
C SER A 21 -4.34 -1.60 -7.70
N TYR A 22 -5.44 -1.29 -8.38
CA TYR A 22 -6.79 -1.71 -7.98
C TYR A 22 -6.99 -3.23 -8.08
N VAL A 23 -7.42 -3.82 -6.96
CA VAL A 23 -7.78 -5.23 -6.82
C VAL A 23 -9.30 -5.34 -6.71
N HIS A 24 -9.91 -5.91 -7.74
CA HIS A 24 -11.37 -5.94 -7.86
C HIS A 24 -12.06 -6.76 -6.77
N SER A 25 -11.45 -7.87 -6.31
CA SER A 25 -12.04 -8.72 -5.26
C SER A 25 -12.16 -8.00 -3.92
N GLU A 26 -11.19 -7.14 -3.60
CA GLU A 26 -11.13 -6.40 -2.33
C GLU A 26 -11.75 -5.01 -2.40
N TYR A 27 -12.20 -4.59 -3.60
CA TYR A 27 -12.67 -3.23 -3.87
C TYR A 27 -11.69 -2.13 -3.41
N ALA A 28 -10.38 -2.42 -3.41
CA ALA A 28 -9.32 -1.60 -2.85
C ALA A 28 -8.03 -1.73 -3.68
N ALA A 29 -7.00 -0.94 -3.37
CA ALA A 29 -5.73 -0.97 -4.07
C ALA A 29 -4.62 -1.59 -3.22
N GLU A 30 -3.80 -2.49 -3.77
CA GLU A 30 -2.76 -3.20 -3.02
C GLU A 30 -1.39 -2.53 -3.15
N PHE A 31 -0.68 -2.35 -2.03
CA PHE A 31 0.64 -1.73 -2.00
C PHE A 31 1.61 -2.48 -1.10
N LEU A 32 2.91 -2.28 -1.32
CA LEU A 32 3.93 -2.58 -0.32
C LEU A 32 3.90 -1.50 0.77
N VAL A 33 3.94 -1.93 2.02
CA VAL A 33 3.85 -1.05 3.18
C VAL A 33 4.86 -1.43 4.26
N THR A 34 5.25 -0.44 5.06
CA THR A 34 5.86 -0.64 6.37
C THR A 34 4.85 -0.21 7.43
N ILE A 35 4.44 -1.15 8.28
CA ILE A 35 3.51 -0.90 9.39
C ILE A 35 4.30 -0.29 10.57
N GLU A 36 3.69 0.62 11.32
CA GLU A 36 4.29 1.20 12.51
C GLU A 36 4.70 0.10 13.51
N GLY A 37 5.99 0.08 13.86
CA GLY A 37 6.54 -0.89 14.82
C GLY A 37 6.81 -2.28 14.24
N ALA A 38 6.58 -2.52 12.95
CA ALA A 38 6.92 -3.79 12.31
C ALA A 38 8.39 -3.85 11.87
N ASP A 39 9.03 -5.00 12.06
CA ASP A 39 10.42 -5.24 11.65
C ASP A 39 10.59 -5.50 10.14
N LYS A 40 9.48 -5.81 9.44
CA LYS A 40 9.47 -6.20 8.03
C LYS A 40 8.34 -5.51 7.29
N ALA A 41 8.59 -5.19 6.02
CA ALA A 41 7.56 -4.78 5.10
C ALA A 41 6.61 -5.95 4.76
N THR A 42 5.38 -5.59 4.39
CA THR A 42 4.31 -6.50 3.96
C THR A 42 3.48 -5.83 2.86
N THR A 43 2.41 -6.46 2.39
CA THR A 43 1.36 -5.81 1.62
C THR A 43 0.13 -5.54 2.47
N LEU A 44 -0.61 -4.48 2.12
CA LEU A 44 -1.95 -4.18 2.63
C LEU A 44 -2.80 -3.57 1.51
N TYR A 45 -4.11 -3.59 1.69
CA TYR A 45 -5.07 -2.89 0.86
C TYR A 45 -5.29 -1.47 1.37
N TYR A 46 -5.42 -0.54 0.45
CA TYR A 46 -5.75 0.86 0.70
C TYR A 46 -7.15 1.15 0.18
N SER A 47 -8.04 1.62 1.05
CA SER A 47 -9.41 1.95 0.70
C SER A 47 -9.51 3.34 0.05
N GLN A 48 -10.63 3.59 -0.64
CA GLN A 48 -10.96 4.94 -1.14
C GLN A 48 -11.09 5.99 -0.03
N THR A 49 -11.32 5.55 1.22
CA THR A 49 -11.45 6.41 2.39
C THR A 49 -10.13 6.65 3.12
N GLY A 50 -9.03 6.08 2.63
CA GLY A 50 -7.70 6.29 3.21
C GLY A 50 -7.30 5.32 4.32
N VAL A 51 -7.98 4.18 4.44
CA VAL A 51 -7.70 3.16 5.45
C VAL A 51 -6.82 2.07 4.86
N TRP A 52 -5.80 1.66 5.62
CA TRP A 52 -4.97 0.51 5.30
C TRP A 52 -5.46 -0.72 6.06
N PHE A 53 -5.69 -1.84 5.36
CA PHE A 53 -6.25 -3.04 5.97
C PHE A 53 -5.74 -4.34 5.32
N ASP A 54 -5.80 -5.45 6.05
CA ASP A 54 -5.41 -6.78 5.55
C ASP A 54 -6.59 -7.54 4.92
N GLU A 55 -6.36 -8.78 4.46
CA GLU A 55 -7.39 -9.64 3.86
C GLU A 55 -8.60 -9.92 4.79
N GLN A 56 -8.46 -9.74 6.11
CA GLN A 56 -9.54 -9.90 7.09
C GLN A 56 -10.29 -8.59 7.37
N GLY A 57 -9.85 -7.47 6.79
CA GLY A 57 -10.39 -6.14 7.04
C GLY A 57 -9.84 -5.47 8.29
N GLU A 58 -8.80 -6.03 8.93
CA GLU A 58 -8.22 -5.43 10.14
C GLU A 58 -7.40 -4.20 9.76
N PRO A 59 -7.63 -3.03 10.38
CA PRO A 59 -6.93 -1.80 10.04
C PRO A 59 -5.54 -1.71 10.68
N TYR A 60 -4.58 -1.16 9.95
CA TYR A 60 -3.21 -0.94 10.43
C TYR A 60 -2.73 0.49 10.22
N LYS A 61 -1.81 0.93 11.08
CA LYS A 61 -1.11 2.20 10.90
C LYS A 61 0.13 2.00 10.04
N VAL A 62 0.13 2.57 8.84
CA VAL A 62 1.24 2.51 7.88
C VAL A 62 2.11 3.76 8.00
N VAL A 63 3.44 3.58 8.04
CA VAL A 63 4.41 4.69 8.14
C VAL A 63 5.07 5.03 6.81
N ALA A 64 5.16 4.06 5.89
CA ALA A 64 5.67 4.26 4.54
C ALA A 64 5.05 3.25 3.58
N TRP A 65 4.92 3.62 2.31
CA TRP A 65 4.33 2.78 1.28
C TRP A 65 5.05 2.95 -0.07
N MET A 66 4.81 2.02 -0.99
CA MET A 66 5.19 2.15 -2.40
C MET A 66 4.33 1.22 -3.28
N PRO A 67 4.21 1.49 -4.59
CA PRO A 67 3.58 0.56 -5.53
C PRO A 67 4.26 -0.83 -5.51
N LEU A 68 3.49 -1.87 -5.82
CA LEU A 68 4.05 -3.19 -6.05
C LEU A 68 5.02 -3.16 -7.24
N PRO A 69 6.12 -3.93 -7.21
CA PRO A 69 7.02 -4.04 -8.35
C PRO A 69 6.28 -4.64 -9.56
N GLU A 70 6.76 -4.33 -10.75
CA GLU A 70 6.25 -4.99 -11.96
C GLU A 70 6.38 -6.51 -11.84
N ARG A 71 5.33 -7.21 -12.29
CA ARG A 71 5.35 -8.68 -12.33
C ARG A 71 6.56 -9.14 -13.15
N TYR A 72 7.32 -10.07 -12.59
CA TYR A 72 8.42 -10.71 -13.30
C TYR A 72 7.88 -11.47 -14.53
N LYS A 73 8.49 -11.22 -15.71
CA LYS A 73 8.00 -11.73 -17.00
C LYS A 73 8.74 -12.95 -17.56
N GLY A 74 9.84 -13.38 -16.93
CA GLY A 74 10.68 -14.47 -17.46
C GLY A 74 11.55 -14.03 -18.63
#